data_AF-A0A7C1B7A2-F1
#
_entry.id   AF-A0A7C1B7A2-F1
#
_cell.length_a   1.000
_cell.length_b   1.000
_cell.length_c   1.000
_cell.angle_alpha   90.00
_cell.angle_beta   90.00
_cell.angle_gamma   90.00
#
_symmetry.space_group_name_H-M   'P 1'
#
loop_
_entity.id
_entity.type
_entity.pdbx_description
1 polymer ?
#
loop_
_entity_poly.entity_id
_entity_poly.type
_entity_poly.pdbx_seq_one_letter_code
_entity_poly.pdbx_strand_id
1 'polypeptide(L)'
;FLDGALGFVNAKIAPGGLFRNRKFYGERLLVEGDFSKDELKLLFDPQTSGGLLIAVPGPRCESLLAELEAAGVGTFAVIGEVIAEPISRIVLV
;
A
#
# COMPACT_ATOMS: atom_id res chain seq x y z
N PHE A 1 7.73 -9.58 5.86
CA PHE A 1 8.15 -8.60 4.81
C PHE A 1 8.26 -7.18 5.35
N LEU A 2 7.61 -6.82 6.47
CA LEU A 2 7.66 -5.44 7.02
C LEU A 2 8.25 -5.35 8.43
N ASP A 3 8.84 -6.43 8.95
CA ASP A 3 9.21 -6.56 10.37
C ASP A 3 10.19 -5.47 10.83
N GLY A 4 11.16 -5.10 9.98
CA GLY A 4 12.08 -4.02 10.26
C GLY A 4 11.40 -2.64 10.33
N ALA A 5 10.55 -2.32 9.34
CA ALA A 5 9.82 -1.06 9.29
C ALA A 5 8.83 -0.93 10.46
N LEU A 6 8.09 -2.00 10.74
CA LEU A 6 7.17 -2.08 11.88
C LEU A 6 7.92 -1.93 13.20
N GLY A 7 9.10 -2.54 13.33
CA GLY A 7 9.99 -2.39 14.47
C GLY A 7 10.36 -0.93 14.76
N PHE A 8 10.73 -0.16 13.73
CA PHE A 8 11.03 1.27 13.88
C PHE A 8 9.81 2.09 14.31
N VAL A 9 8.65 1.86 13.68
CA VAL A 9 7.41 2.56 14.05
C VAL A 9 6.98 2.25 15.48
N ASN A 10 7.10 0.98 15.89
CA ASN A 10 6.85 0.53 17.27
C ASN A 10 7.77 1.25 18.27
N ALA A 11 9.04 1.40 17.92
CA ALA A 11 10.04 2.17 18.67
C ALA A 11 9.89 3.70 18.57
N LYS A 12 8.80 4.19 17.94
CA LYS A 12 8.49 5.62 17.74
C LYS A 12 9.51 6.36 16.88
N ILE A 13 10.18 5.64 15.99
CA ILE A 13 11.10 6.18 14.98
C ILE A 13 10.37 6.17 13.64
N ALA A 14 10.06 7.37 13.13
CA ALA A 14 9.35 7.53 11.85
C ALA A 14 9.77 8.85 11.17
N PRO A 15 9.83 8.90 9.83
CA PRO A 15 10.16 10.12 9.12
C PRO A 15 9.03 11.17 9.25
N GLY A 16 9.40 12.44 9.29
CA GLY A 16 8.42 13.54 9.37
C GLY A 16 7.40 13.55 8.21
N GLY A 17 7.79 13.04 7.04
CA GLY A 17 6.92 12.90 5.88
C GLY A 17 5.71 11.99 6.13
N LEU A 18 5.86 10.96 6.96
CA LEU A 18 4.78 10.05 7.32
C LEU A 18 3.59 10.78 7.93
N PHE A 19 3.84 11.68 8.88
CA PHE A 19 2.78 12.44 9.54
C PHE A 19 2.10 13.45 8.59
N ARG A 20 2.85 14.01 7.64
CA ARG A 20 2.28 14.91 6.62
C ARG A 20 1.37 14.14 5.66
N ASN A 21 1.80 12.97 5.20
CA ASN A 21 0.99 12.09 4.36
C ASN A 21 -0.26 11.63 5.10
N ARG A 22 -0.15 11.22 6.37
CA ARG A 22 -1.31 10.85 7.19
C ARG A 22 -2.30 11.99 7.34
N LYS A 23 -1.83 13.21 7.57
CA LYS A 23 -2.70 14.39 7.66
C LYS A 23 -3.44 14.66 6.34
N PHE A 24 -2.78 14.47 5.21
CA PHE A 24 -3.35 14.80 3.89
C PHE A 24 -4.27 13.68 3.34
N TYR A 25 -3.90 12.42 3.53
CA TYR A 25 -4.59 11.27 2.94
C TYR A 25 -5.48 10.50 3.92
N GLY A 26 -5.31 10.67 5.23
CA GLY A 26 -5.96 9.85 6.25
C GLY A 26 -7.49 9.81 6.17
N GLU A 27 -8.14 10.92 5.81
CA GLU A 27 -9.62 10.97 5.68
C GLU A 27 -10.15 10.12 4.51
N ARG A 28 -9.29 9.69 3.58
CA ARG A 28 -9.67 8.79 2.48
C ARG A 28 -9.62 7.32 2.88
N LEU A 29 -9.07 7.00 4.04
CA LEU A 29 -8.90 5.63 4.51
C LEU A 29 -10.13 5.19 5.32
N LEU A 30 -10.78 4.13 4.89
CA LEU A 30 -11.78 3.41 5.66
C LEU A 30 -11.15 2.10 6.13
N VAL A 31 -11.12 1.87 7.44
CA VAL A 31 -10.51 0.68 8.04
C VAL A 31 -11.63 -0.19 8.56
N GLU A 32 -11.85 -1.32 7.89
CA GLU A 32 -12.85 -2.33 8.25
C GLU A 32 -12.20 -3.57 8.90
N GLY A 33 -10.93 -3.84 8.59
CA GLY A 33 -10.14 -4.90 9.21
C GLY A 33 -9.52 -4.54 10.57
N ASP A 34 -8.96 -5.54 11.24
CA ASP A 34 -8.25 -5.38 12.51
C ASP A 34 -6.75 -5.09 12.25
N PHE A 35 -6.41 -3.80 12.26
CA PHE A 35 -5.04 -3.33 12.08
C PHE A 35 -4.60 -2.51 13.28
N SER A 36 -3.38 -2.73 13.73
CA SER A 36 -2.77 -1.88 14.76
C SER A 36 -2.52 -0.47 14.23
N LYS A 37 -2.47 0.50 15.15
CA LYS A 37 -2.14 1.89 14.79
C LYS A 37 -0.76 2.02 14.15
N ASP A 38 0.17 1.12 14.47
CA ASP A 38 1.54 1.17 13.96
C ASP A 38 1.64 0.52 12.57
N GLU A 39 0.83 -0.51 12.25
CA GLU A 39 0.65 -1.00 10.88
C GLU A 39 0.02 0.06 9.97
N LEU A 40 -1.05 0.71 10.43
CA LEU A 40 -1.71 1.77 9.66
C LEU A 40 -0.81 2.96 9.37
N LYS A 41 0.22 3.21 10.20
CA LYS A 41 1.20 4.28 9.94
C LYS A 41 2.07 3.98 8.73
N LEU A 42 2.41 2.71 8.49
CA LEU A 42 3.29 2.33 7.39
C LEU A 42 2.71 2.67 6.02
N LEU A 43 1.37 2.72 5.90
CA LEU A 43 0.68 3.14 4.67
C LEU A 43 0.97 4.59 4.26
N PHE A 44 1.45 5.41 5.19
CA PHE A 44 1.76 6.81 4.95
C PHE A 44 3.27 7.06 4.82
N ASP A 45 4.10 6.02 4.89
CA ASP A 45 5.55 6.15 4.83
C ASP A 45 6.02 6.62 3.44
N PRO A 46 6.77 7.74 3.34
CA PRO A 46 7.26 8.24 2.07
C PRO A 46 8.28 7.30 1.42
N GLN A 47 7.96 6.78 0.24
CA GLN A 47 8.84 5.87 -0.51
C GLN A 47 9.83 6.66 -1.37
N THR A 48 11.13 6.54 -1.10
CA THR A 48 12.19 7.05 -1.99
C THR A 48 12.50 5.99 -3.02
N SER A 49 12.40 6.33 -4.31
CA SER A 49 12.57 5.38 -5.43
C SER A 49 11.66 4.14 -5.29
N GLY A 50 10.40 4.37 -4.89
CA GLY A 50 9.41 3.31 -4.77
C GLY A 50 9.10 2.60 -6.09
N GLY A 51 8.29 1.55 -6.00
CA GLY A 51 7.84 0.79 -7.17
C GLY A 51 6.76 1.52 -7.99
N LEU A 52 6.24 0.80 -8.98
CA LEU A 52 5.12 1.25 -9.80
C LEU A 52 3.80 0.73 -9.20
N LEU A 53 2.81 1.62 -9.07
CA LEU A 53 1.42 1.24 -8.82
C LEU A 53 0.62 1.36 -10.12
N ILE A 54 0.03 0.25 -10.56
CA ILE A 54 -0.68 0.16 -11.83
C ILE A 54 -2.06 -0.48 -11.64
N ALA A 55 -3.04 0.00 -12.41
CA ALA A 55 -4.36 -0.60 -12.49
C ALA A 55 -4.54 -1.21 -13.88
N VAL A 56 -5.02 -2.45 -13.94
CA VAL A 56 -5.33 -3.16 -15.17
C VAL A 56 -6.74 -3.73 -15.11
N PRO A 57 -7.42 -3.93 -16.27
CA PRO A 57 -8.67 -4.69 -16.30
C PRO A 57 -8.45 -6.07 -15.67
N GLY A 58 -9.37 -6.51 -14.81
CA GLY A 58 -9.29 -7.79 -14.09
C GLY A 58 -8.89 -8.99 -14.98
N PRO A 59 -9.50 -9.17 -16.17
CA PRO A 59 -9.14 -10.26 -17.08
C PRO A 59 -7.68 -10.26 -17.58
N ARG A 60 -6.96 -9.14 -17.44
CA ARG A 60 -5.54 -9.01 -17.84
C ARG A 60 -4.56 -9.18 -16.68
N CYS A 61 -5.04 -9.29 -15.44
CA CYS A 61 -4.18 -9.36 -14.25
C CYS A 61 -3.21 -10.54 -14.33
N GLU A 62 -3.74 -11.76 -14.51
CA GLU A 62 -2.94 -12.99 -14.56
C GLU A 62 -1.91 -12.99 -15.71
N SER A 63 -2.29 -12.49 -16.89
CA SER A 63 -1.36 -12.36 -18.03
C SER A 63 -0.19 -11.44 -17.70
N LEU A 64 -0.47 -10.29 -17.07
CA LEU A 64 0.56 -9.35 -16.66
C LEU A 64 1.50 -9.96 -15.62
N LEU A 65 0.97 -10.66 -14.62
CA LEU A 65 1.80 -11.32 -13.60
C LEU A 65 2.74 -12.35 -14.24
N ALA A 66 2.25 -13.15 -15.19
CA ALA A 66 3.06 -14.12 -15.93
C ALA A 66 4.14 -13.43 -16.80
N GLU A 67 3.82 -12.30 -17.44
CA GLU A 67 4.77 -11.52 -18.22
C GLU A 67 5.87 -10.89 -17.34
N LEU A 68 5.52 -10.38 -16.15
CA LEU A 68 6.49 -9.83 -15.20
C LEU A 68 7.44 -10.92 -14.67
N GLU A 69 6.90 -12.09 -14.33
CA GLU A 69 7.69 -13.27 -13.95
C GLU A 69 8.65 -13.67 -15.08
N ALA A 70 8.15 -13.81 -16.30
CA ALA A 70 8.95 -14.18 -17.47
C ALA A 70 10.03 -13.15 -17.82
N ALA A 71 9.78 -11.87 -17.55
CA ALA A 71 10.75 -10.79 -17.71
C ALA A 71 11.78 -10.70 -16.56
N GLY A 72 11.65 -11.55 -15.52
CA GLY A 72 12.56 -11.56 -14.37
C GLY A 72 12.36 -10.39 -13.41
N VAL A 73 11.16 -9.80 -13.36
CA VAL A 73 10.84 -8.73 -12.40
C VAL A 73 10.77 -9.32 -11.00
N GLY A 74 11.75 -9.01 -10.16
CA GLY A 74 11.91 -9.66 -8.85
C GLY A 74 10.89 -9.30 -7.77
N THR A 75 10.01 -8.30 -7.99
CA THR A 75 8.97 -7.95 -7.00
C THR A 75 7.75 -7.36 -7.68
N PHE A 76 6.62 -8.04 -7.54
CA PHE A 76 5.30 -7.57 -7.94
C PHE A 76 4.23 -8.23 -7.06
N ALA A 77 3.10 -7.55 -6.85
CA ALA A 77 2.00 -8.08 -6.05
C ALA A 77 0.68 -7.44 -6.48
N VAL A 78 -0.39 -8.23 -6.44
CA VAL A 78 -1.76 -7.70 -6.47
C VAL A 78 -2.10 -7.26 -5.04
N ILE A 79 -2.30 -5.96 -4.84
CA ILE A 79 -2.53 -5.37 -3.50
C ILE A 79 -3.98 -4.93 -3.27
N GLY A 80 -4.86 -5.16 -4.24
CA GLY A 80 -6.27 -4.81 -4.15
C GLY A 80 -6.92 -4.65 -5.52
N GLU A 81 -8.13 -4.10 -5.52
CA GLU A 81 -8.95 -3.86 -6.70
C GLU A 81 -9.60 -2.49 -6.68
N VAL A 82 -10.00 -1.99 -7.86
CA VAL A 82 -10.77 -0.75 -7.99
C VAL A 82 -12.25 -1.09 -8.05
N ILE A 83 -12.99 -0.65 -7.05
CA ILE A 83 -14.45 -0.83 -6.93
C ILE A 83 -15.18 0.48 -7.25
N ALA A 84 -16.47 0.38 -7.58
CA ALA A 84 -17.29 1.55 -7.96
C ALA A 84 -17.55 2.49 -6.77
N GLU A 85 -17.74 1.92 -5.57
CA GLU A 85 -18.03 2.66 -4.36
C GLU A 85 -17.33 2.01 -3.15
N PRO A 86 -16.97 2.76 -2.10
CA PRO A 86 -17.17 4.21 -1.96
C PRO A 86 -16.19 5.05 -2.80
N ILE A 87 -16.70 6.10 -3.44
CA ILE A 87 -15.91 6.97 -4.33
C ILE A 87 -14.84 7.73 -3.53
N SER A 88 -13.63 7.83 -4.10
CA SER A 88 -12.49 8.56 -3.51
C SER A 88 -12.11 8.06 -2.10
N ARG A 89 -12.23 6.75 -1.88
CA ARG A 89 -11.83 6.08 -0.65
C ARG A 89 -10.92 4.88 -0.95
N ILE A 90 -10.09 4.56 0.02
CA ILE A 90 -9.34 3.31 0.11
C ILE A 90 -9.97 2.54 1.26
N VAL A 91 -10.48 1.35 0.97
CA VAL A 91 -11.03 0.46 1.99
C VAL A 91 -9.96 -0.57 2.33
N LEU A 92 -9.58 -0.63 3.59
CA LEU A 92 -8.72 -1.68 4.12
C LEU A 92 -9.61 -2.70 4.83
N VAL A 93 -9.65 -3.89 4.24
CA VAL A 93 -10.35 -5.06 4.75
C VAL A 93 -9.42 -5.99 5.51
#